data_AF-A0A7M3Y253-F1
#
_entry.id   AF-A0A7M3Y253-F1
#
_cell.length_a   1.000
_cell.length_b   1.000
_cell.length_c   1.000
_cell.angle_alpha   90.00
_cell.angle_beta   90.00
_cell.angle_gamma   90.00
#
_symmetry.space_group_name_H-M   'P 1'
#
loop_
_entity.id
_entity.type
_entity.pdbx_description
1 polymer ?
#
loop_
_entity_poly.entity_id
_entity_poly.type
_entity_poly.pdbx_seq_one_letter_code
_entity_poly.pdbx_strand_id
1 'polypeptide(L)'
;MLAEPHKHIDDNIHGDTMLHYQSLIDTHEGKEEVTTLEQVEARFARQRAKEDKSLIRDVANQSPWAKRAPDAAEREEMLSLFGSEKGREVPTWDDLMDEVGELLDED
;
A
#
# COMPACT_ATOMS: atom_id res chain seq x y z
N MET A 1 -30.47 -30.80 13.30
CA MET A 1 -30.51 -31.83 12.24
C MET A 1 -30.78 -31.19 10.88
N LEU A 2 -31.97 -30.65 10.59
CA LEU A 2 -32.32 -30.12 9.25
C LEU A 2 -31.46 -28.94 8.75
N ALA A 3 -30.88 -28.13 9.65
CA ALA A 3 -29.98 -27.04 9.24
C ALA A 3 -28.63 -27.54 8.70
N GLU A 4 -28.19 -28.74 9.11
CA GLU A 4 -26.93 -29.35 8.69
C GLU A 4 -27.11 -30.88 8.56
N PRO A 5 -27.84 -31.35 7.52
CA PRO A 5 -28.18 -32.77 7.37
C PRO A 5 -26.96 -33.68 7.27
N HIS A 6 -25.90 -33.22 6.59
CA HIS A 6 -24.64 -33.96 6.43
C HIS A 6 -23.99 -34.44 7.74
N LYS A 7 -24.14 -33.71 8.85
CA LYS A 7 -23.53 -34.09 10.15
C LYS A 7 -24.29 -35.20 10.88
N HIS A 8 -25.47 -35.56 10.39
CA HIS A 8 -26.42 -36.44 11.09
C HIS A 8 -26.84 -37.64 10.23
N ILE A 9 -26.07 -37.96 9.18
CA ILE A 9 -26.32 -39.10 8.30
C ILE A 9 -26.14 -40.43 9.04
N ASP A 10 -25.25 -40.47 10.05
CA ASP A 10 -24.97 -41.67 10.84
C ASP A 10 -25.95 -41.89 12.02
N ASP A 11 -27.02 -41.08 12.14
CA ASP A 11 -28.06 -41.26 13.16
C ASP A 11 -28.93 -42.48 12.85
N ASN A 12 -29.10 -43.38 13.82
CA ASN A 12 -29.85 -44.64 13.64
C ASN A 12 -31.36 -44.43 13.39
N ILE A 13 -31.94 -43.32 13.83
CA ILE A 13 -33.37 -43.05 13.70
C ILE A 13 -33.63 -42.13 12.50
N HIS A 14 -32.77 -41.15 12.27
CA HIS A 14 -33.02 -40.08 11.31
C HIS A 14 -32.06 -40.07 10.11
N GLY A 15 -31.03 -40.92 10.09
CA GLY A 15 -29.97 -40.92 9.08
C GLY A 15 -30.48 -41.03 7.64
N ASP A 16 -31.39 -41.97 7.38
CA ASP A 16 -32.02 -42.14 6.05
C ASP A 16 -32.73 -40.87 5.58
N THR A 17 -33.44 -40.18 6.49
CA THR A 17 -34.10 -38.93 6.16
C THR A 17 -33.11 -37.79 5.93
N MET A 18 -32.03 -37.73 6.72
CA MET A 18 -30.98 -36.71 6.57
C MET A 18 -30.21 -36.86 5.25
N LEU A 19 -29.99 -38.10 4.81
CA LEU A 19 -29.39 -38.40 3.50
C LEU A 19 -30.29 -37.93 2.36
N HIS A 20 -31.61 -38.15 2.47
CA HIS A 20 -32.57 -37.64 1.50
C HIS A 20 -32.55 -36.10 1.41
N TYR A 21 -32.57 -35.40 2.55
CA TYR A 21 -32.47 -33.94 2.57
C TYR A 21 -31.15 -33.44 1.97
N GLN A 22 -30.02 -34.09 2.28
CA GLN A 22 -28.73 -33.72 1.69
C GLN A 22 -28.78 -33.84 0.16
N SER A 23 -29.33 -34.93 -0.38
CA SER A 23 -29.46 -35.10 -1.84
C SER A 23 -30.32 -34.02 -2.50
N LEU A 24 -31.39 -33.58 -1.83
CA LEU A 24 -32.24 -32.49 -2.31
C LEU A 24 -31.52 -31.15 -2.29
N ILE A 25 -30.73 -30.89 -1.24
CA ILE A 25 -29.89 -29.70 -1.12
C ILE A 25 -28.83 -29.70 -2.23
N ASP A 26 -28.10 -30.79 -2.42
CA ASP A 26 -27.08 -30.93 -3.47
C ASP A 26 -27.68 -30.73 -4.89
N THR A 27 -28.93 -31.16 -5.07
CA THR A 27 -29.66 -30.97 -6.34
C THR A 27 -30.12 -29.52 -6.51
N HIS A 28 -30.51 -28.84 -5.44
CA HIS A 28 -31.05 -27.48 -5.45
C HIS A 28 -29.95 -26.40 -5.49
N GLU A 29 -28.90 -26.54 -4.69
CA GLU A 29 -27.76 -25.62 -4.67
C GLU A 29 -26.96 -25.69 -5.99
N GLY A 30 -27.18 -26.75 -6.77
CA GLY A 30 -26.40 -27.05 -7.95
C GLY A 30 -25.02 -27.54 -7.52
N LYS A 31 -24.41 -28.40 -8.32
CA LYS A 31 -22.99 -28.69 -8.13
C LYS A 31 -22.26 -27.38 -8.40
N GLU A 32 -21.76 -26.72 -7.36
CA GLU A 32 -20.72 -25.71 -7.55
C GLU A 32 -19.64 -26.40 -8.40
N GLU A 33 -19.42 -25.88 -9.60
CA GLU A 33 -18.37 -26.41 -10.47
C GLU A 33 -17.08 -26.36 -9.67
N VAL A 34 -16.46 -27.52 -9.47
CA VAL A 34 -15.17 -27.63 -8.80
C VAL A 34 -14.24 -26.64 -9.50
N THR A 35 -13.79 -25.60 -8.78
CA THR A 35 -12.99 -24.54 -9.38
C THR A 35 -11.77 -25.19 -10.01
N THR A 36 -11.71 -25.22 -11.33
CA THR A 36 -10.62 -25.90 -12.04
C THR A 36 -9.35 -25.09 -11.89
N LEU A 37 -8.20 -25.75 -11.97
CA LEU A 37 -6.90 -25.06 -11.93
C LEU A 37 -6.82 -23.95 -12.98
N GLU A 38 -7.39 -24.17 -14.16
CA GLU A 38 -7.47 -23.20 -15.25
C GLU A 38 -8.28 -21.95 -14.87
N GLN A 39 -9.41 -22.10 -14.16
CA GLN A 39 -10.21 -20.97 -13.68
C GLN A 39 -9.43 -20.14 -12.64
N VAL A 40 -8.67 -20.81 -11.77
CA VAL A 40 -7.79 -20.17 -10.79
C VAL A 40 -6.70 -19.38 -11.52
N GLU A 41 -6.00 -19.99 -12.47
CA GLU A 41 -4.97 -19.35 -13.27
C GLU A 41 -5.51 -18.15 -14.06
N ALA A 42 -6.68 -18.29 -14.69
CA ALA A 42 -7.33 -17.20 -15.41
C ALA A 42 -7.73 -16.03 -14.49
N ARG A 43 -8.07 -16.31 -13.23
CA ARG A 43 -8.32 -15.26 -12.23
C ARG A 43 -7.04 -14.53 -11.86
N PHE A 44 -5.94 -15.26 -11.64
CA PHE A 44 -4.64 -14.67 -11.33
C PHE A 44 -4.05 -13.89 -12.51
N ALA A 45 -4.21 -14.38 -13.74
CA ALA A 45 -3.79 -13.66 -14.95
C ALA A 45 -4.53 -12.33 -15.09
N ARG A 46 -5.85 -12.31 -14.86
CA ARG A 46 -6.66 -11.09 -14.85
C ARG A 46 -6.23 -10.09 -13.77
N GLN A 47 -5.86 -10.58 -12.59
CA GLN A 47 -5.34 -9.70 -11.53
C GLN A 47 -3.98 -9.12 -11.87
N ARG A 48 -3.05 -9.93 -12.42
CA ARG A 48 -1.72 -9.45 -12.86
C ARG A 48 -1.79 -8.43 -13.99
N ALA A 49 -2.78 -8.54 -14.87
CA ALA A 49 -2.98 -7.57 -15.95
C ALA A 49 -3.55 -6.23 -15.47
N LYS A 50 -4.06 -6.15 -14.24
CA LYS A 50 -4.60 -4.91 -13.68
C LYS A 50 -3.44 -4.05 -13.16
N GLU A 51 -3.36 -2.80 -13.63
CA GLU A 51 -2.38 -1.86 -13.08
C GLU A 51 -2.69 -1.50 -11.63
N ASP A 52 -1.65 -1.51 -10.79
CA ASP A 52 -1.71 -1.08 -9.38
C ASP A 52 -1.83 0.44 -9.29
N LYS A 53 -3.03 0.95 -9.61
CA LYS A 53 -3.41 2.35 -9.40
C LYS A 53 -3.87 2.49 -7.96
N SER A 54 -3.01 3.03 -7.10
CA SER A 54 -3.42 3.39 -5.75
C SER A 54 -3.73 4.88 -5.71
N LEU A 55 -5.01 5.19 -5.48
CA LEU A 55 -5.52 6.57 -5.43
C LEU A 55 -4.72 7.42 -4.42
N ILE A 56 -4.29 6.81 -3.32
CA ILE A 56 -3.47 7.47 -2.30
C ILE A 56 -2.08 7.81 -2.86
N ARG A 57 -1.42 6.92 -3.60
CA ARG A 57 -0.11 7.21 -4.23
C ARG A 57 -0.25 8.29 -5.31
N ASP A 58 -1.33 8.26 -6.07
CA ASP A 58 -1.58 9.22 -7.16
C ASP A 58 -1.91 10.62 -6.63
N VAL A 59 -2.53 10.74 -5.44
CA VAL A 59 -2.93 12.01 -4.83
C VAL A 59 -1.89 12.54 -3.82
N ALA A 60 -1.13 11.67 -3.15
CA ALA A 60 -0.21 12.11 -2.09
C ALA A 60 1.03 12.86 -2.62
N ASN A 61 1.45 12.61 -3.87
CA ASN A 61 2.60 13.27 -4.45
C ASN A 61 2.21 14.17 -5.63
N GLN A 62 1.52 15.28 -5.32
CA GLN A 62 1.25 16.36 -6.27
C GLN A 62 2.39 17.40 -6.31
N SER A 63 3.58 17.08 -5.78
CA SER A 63 4.71 18.02 -5.86
C SER A 63 5.12 18.21 -7.32
N PRO A 64 5.15 19.47 -7.82
CA PRO A 64 5.65 19.78 -9.16
C PRO A 64 7.10 19.36 -9.38
N TRP A 65 7.86 19.17 -8.29
CA TRP A 65 9.28 18.81 -8.30
C TRP A 65 9.54 17.32 -8.13
N ALA A 66 8.50 16.48 -8.05
CA ALA A 66 8.66 15.03 -7.93
C ALA A 66 9.35 14.38 -9.15
N LYS A 67 9.24 15.01 -10.32
CA LYS A 67 9.77 14.51 -11.60
C LYS A 67 10.80 15.42 -12.26
N ARG A 68 10.99 16.65 -11.74
CA ARG A 68 11.95 17.63 -12.26
C ARG A 68 12.50 18.50 -11.14
N ALA A 69 13.74 18.96 -11.28
CA ALA A 69 14.27 19.98 -10.39
C ALA A 69 13.51 21.32 -10.55
N PRO A 70 13.43 22.15 -9.49
CA PRO A 70 12.90 23.51 -9.60
C PRO A 70 13.74 24.39 -10.53
N ASP A 71 13.10 25.25 -11.31
CA ASP A 71 13.79 26.23 -12.17
C ASP A 71 14.32 27.42 -11.34
N ALA A 72 15.21 28.23 -11.91
CA ALA A 72 15.82 29.39 -11.25
C ALA A 72 14.76 30.36 -10.67
N ALA A 73 13.69 30.63 -11.41
CA ALA A 73 12.59 31.47 -10.95
C ALA A 73 11.80 30.84 -9.79
N GLU A 74 11.51 29.55 -9.84
CA GLU A 74 10.79 28.83 -8.78
C GLU A 74 11.62 28.74 -7.49
N ARG A 75 12.95 28.66 -7.61
CA ARG A 75 13.87 28.71 -6.46
C ARG A 75 13.85 30.07 -5.80
N GLU A 76 13.87 31.16 -6.58
CA GLU A 76 13.83 32.51 -6.05
C GLU A 76 12.49 32.81 -5.35
N GLU A 77 11.38 32.33 -5.91
CA GLU A 77 10.06 32.40 -5.27
C GLU A 77 10.04 31.64 -3.94
N MET A 78 10.56 30.40 -3.89
CA MET A 78 10.67 29.65 -2.64
C MET A 78 11.56 30.38 -1.62
N LEU A 79 12.72 30.89 -2.04
CA LEU A 79 13.62 31.67 -1.17
C LEU A 79 12.93 32.91 -0.61
N SER A 80 12.05 33.57 -1.38
CA SER A 80 11.27 34.71 -0.91
C SER A 80 10.22 34.32 0.14
N LEU A 81 9.60 33.14 0.00
CA LEU A 81 8.59 32.62 0.93
C LEU A 81 9.17 32.18 2.28
N PHE A 82 10.39 31.65 2.29
CA PHE A 82 11.09 31.28 3.53
C PHE A 82 11.63 32.48 4.32
N GLY A 83 11.39 33.69 3.83
CA GLY A 83 11.91 34.92 4.40
C GLY A 83 13.36 35.10 4.00
N SER A 84 13.68 36.24 3.40
CA SER A 84 15.07 36.63 3.17
C SER A 84 15.73 36.95 4.52
N GLU A 85 16.07 35.94 5.32
CA GLU A 85 17.33 36.07 6.01
C GLU A 85 18.38 36.07 4.90
N LYS A 86 18.90 37.27 4.57
CA LYS A 86 20.21 37.39 3.94
C LYS A 86 21.05 36.34 4.63
N GLY A 87 21.48 35.31 3.87
CA GLY A 87 22.11 34.14 4.44
C GLY A 87 23.06 34.62 5.52
N ARG A 88 22.84 34.16 6.78
CA ARG A 88 23.71 34.52 7.90
C ARG A 88 25.12 34.55 7.36
N GLU A 89 25.82 35.67 7.50
CA GLU A 89 27.23 35.75 7.13
C GLU A 89 27.91 34.61 7.88
N VAL A 90 28.13 33.52 7.15
CA VAL A 90 28.81 32.35 7.68
C VAL A 90 30.26 32.77 7.65
N PRO A 91 30.95 32.75 8.81
CA PRO A 91 32.38 33.02 8.83
C PRO A 91 33.07 32.14 7.79
N THR A 92 34.00 32.73 7.06
CA THR A 92 34.82 31.96 6.13
C THR A 92 35.73 31.01 6.91
N TRP A 93 36.31 30.04 6.21
CA TRP A 93 37.30 29.15 6.84
C TRP A 93 38.47 29.92 7.44
N ASP A 94 38.85 31.06 6.84
CA ASP A 94 39.90 31.91 7.37
C ASP A 94 39.45 32.59 8.68
N ASP A 95 38.23 33.13 8.74
CA ASP A 95 37.67 33.73 9.96
C ASP A 95 37.60 32.72 11.13
N LEU A 96 37.24 31.47 10.83
CA LEU A 96 37.19 30.38 11.82
C LEU A 96 38.59 29.93 12.28
N MET A 97 39.57 29.97 11.38
CA MET A 97 40.95 29.62 11.71
C MET A 97 41.59 30.71 12.59
N ASP A 98 41.27 31.97 12.33
CA ASP A 98 41.70 33.10 13.16
C ASP A 98 41.09 33.02 14.57
N GLU A 99 39.79 32.71 14.69
CA GLU A 99 39.12 32.52 16.00
C GLU A 99 39.76 31.36 16.81
N VAL A 100 40.06 30.23 16.15
CA VAL A 100 40.73 29.09 16.80
C VAL A 100 42.19 29.41 17.14
N GLY A 101 42.88 30.20 16.31
CA GLY A 101 44.23 30.67 16.56
C GLY A 101 44.30 31.57 17.79
N GLU A 102 43.41 32.56 17.89
CA GLU A 102 43.31 33.43 19.07
C GLU A 102 43.01 32.64 20.35
N LEU A 103 42.15 31.61 20.28
CA LEU A 103 41.85 30.74 21.43
C LEU A 103 43.03 29.88 21.89
N LEU A 104 43.94 29.52 20.96
CA LEU A 104 45.14 28.71 21.26
C LEU A 104 46.34 29.56 21.69
N ASP A 105 46.39 30.83 21.30
CA ASP A 105 47.42 31.79 21.70
C ASP A 105 47.13 32.45 23.07
N GLU A 106 45.94 32.24 23.65
CA GLU A 106 45.53 32.76 24.96
C GLU A 106 45.96 31.89 26.18
N ASP A 107 46.91 30.95 25.99
CA ASP A 107 47.54 30.12 27.05
C ASP A 107 49.07 30.31 27.16
#